data_AF-A0AAU7RD28-F1
#
_entry.id   AF-A0AAU7RD28-F1
#
_cell.length_a   1.000
_cell.length_b   1.000
_cell.length_c   1.000
_cell.angle_alpha   90.00
_cell.angle_beta   90.00
_cell.angle_gamma   90.00
#
_symmetry.space_group_name_H-M   'P 1'
#
loop_
_entity.id
_entity.type
_entity.pdbx_description
1 polymer ?
#
loop_
_entity_poly.entity_id
_entity_poly.type
_entity_poly.pdbx_seq_one_letter_code
_entity_poly.pdbx_strand_id
1 'polypeptide(L)'
;MLDYLRTRTVYLAEPVVYTGPIPNNVAATKIDQNYHYGRDTDVFGTAFNTRRLADALEAIGDIDRAGLYISYRLYWSLGVIKPLPTGFSVASETKAAIGLQLGDDVTRLVPLISSSSTEVRLHLVRFIAAFLRGLRAQKVSGVSLAHLRDVIHAFDLAEFASLLDPLQPFEGSWLRWLNEPEERYLYKQLSEGDSYLVFREGEAQESALQLYRLRLGDDILTIEKAYVPRNYRPGFFRPASYDFYSRPIDTYSTMLFFDRPLQADDNAEHLYEYFMKNHPEYEEIYFAINPKSEDWERLRAKGFKLIPIFTPEFYEKFLISDLVVSSQIYNIRYKGKSFANSRFVYLQHGVQLNDMTDWVLSKYFDVFVATGQVEADYLSKFAPVETLNSGLPRMESLARAEHTDQHLLFLPTWRFNLHQSSTEHFTQSSYFKSIDAILSDPSLLRFLERTGRTLHVKLHPNVEKRASHFRFSDRVIKSDLSYREAISSAEMVFTDYSSAVIDAAFIGTPIAYYQWDAVDFFNDQPYEGRLDFKKDGLGPVFLEHSDLINHIVNGHYLQLDDQYAHRRSRFFKGVDPARINSTIVERMLSL
;
A
#
# COMPACT_ATOMS: atom_id res chain seq x y z
N MET A 1 -4.52 -41.95 11.19
CA MET A 1 -3.46 -40.95 11.48
C MET A 1 -2.45 -41.42 12.52
N LEU A 2 -2.88 -41.77 13.74
CA LEU A 2 -1.96 -42.02 14.87
C LEU A 2 -1.19 -43.33 14.81
N ASP A 3 -1.78 -44.43 14.35
CA ASP A 3 -1.05 -45.71 14.30
C ASP A 3 0.14 -45.69 13.35
N TYR A 4 0.08 -44.89 12.28
CA TYR A 4 1.16 -44.75 11.29
C TYR A 4 2.25 -43.74 11.70
N LEU A 5 1.98 -42.84 12.64
CA LEU A 5 2.95 -41.87 13.17
C LEU A 5 3.61 -42.36 14.48
N ARG A 6 3.14 -43.46 15.07
CA ARG A 6 3.65 -44.07 16.32
C ARG A 6 5.09 -44.60 16.26
N THR A 7 5.76 -44.59 15.11
CA THR A 7 6.98 -45.41 14.93
C THR A 7 8.32 -44.67 14.88
N ARG A 8 8.41 -43.34 15.07
CA ARG A 8 9.68 -42.62 15.37
C ARG A 8 9.46 -41.13 15.65
N THR A 9 10.33 -40.55 16.50
CA THR A 9 10.42 -39.12 16.80
C THR A 9 10.54 -38.29 15.52
N VAL A 10 9.53 -37.46 15.23
CA VAL A 10 9.60 -36.44 14.18
C VAL A 10 10.12 -35.16 14.84
N TYR A 11 11.31 -34.71 14.44
CA TYR A 11 11.87 -33.45 14.93
C TYR A 11 11.20 -32.29 14.19
N LEU A 12 10.47 -31.48 14.94
CA LEU A 12 9.98 -30.19 14.48
C LEU A 12 11.03 -29.12 14.77
N ALA A 13 11.34 -28.33 13.77
CA ALA A 13 12.40 -27.35 13.78
C ALA A 13 11.88 -26.04 13.19
N GLU A 14 11.80 -25.01 14.00
CA GLU A 14 11.35 -23.68 13.57
C GLU A 14 12.58 -22.79 13.30
N PRO A 15 12.75 -22.26 12.08
CA PRO A 15 13.77 -21.27 11.79
C PRO A 15 13.38 -19.91 12.38
N VAL A 16 14.34 -19.19 12.96
CA VAL A 16 14.12 -17.81 13.42
C VAL A 16 14.20 -16.85 12.23
N VAL A 17 13.16 -16.04 12.03
CA VAL A 17 13.09 -15.01 10.98
C VAL A 17 13.73 -13.71 11.49
N TYR A 18 14.61 -13.14 10.68
CA TYR A 18 15.25 -11.85 10.95
C TYR A 18 14.63 -10.77 10.07
N THR A 19 14.32 -9.63 10.66
CA THR A 19 13.79 -8.44 9.96
C THR A 19 14.88 -7.65 9.21
N GLY A 20 16.13 -8.14 9.25
CA GLY A 20 17.30 -7.59 8.58
C GLY A 20 18.29 -8.69 8.13
N PRO A 21 19.52 -8.34 7.69
CA PRO A 21 20.55 -9.32 7.35
C PRO A 21 20.77 -10.29 8.51
N ILE A 22 20.96 -11.58 8.20
CA ILE A 22 21.23 -12.62 9.23
C ILE A 22 22.47 -12.17 10.01
N PRO A 23 22.38 -11.98 11.34
CA PRO A 23 23.52 -11.57 12.14
C PRO A 23 24.64 -12.60 12.03
N ASN A 24 25.90 -12.14 11.97
CA ASN A 24 27.07 -13.03 11.97
C ASN A 24 27.14 -13.94 13.22
N ASN A 25 26.41 -13.59 14.29
CA ASN A 25 26.25 -14.40 15.50
C ASN A 25 24.79 -14.37 15.97
N VAL A 26 24.05 -15.42 15.60
CA VAL A 26 22.61 -15.62 15.86
C VAL A 26 22.28 -15.67 17.36
N ALA A 27 23.19 -16.12 18.21
CA ALA A 27 22.93 -16.34 19.64
C ALA A 27 22.85 -15.05 20.49
N ALA A 28 23.32 -13.90 19.98
CA ALA A 28 23.47 -12.67 20.76
C ALA A 28 22.46 -11.56 20.41
N THR A 29 21.60 -11.77 19.41
CA THR A 29 20.67 -10.72 18.96
C THR A 29 19.47 -10.68 19.89
N LYS A 30 19.36 -9.61 20.71
CA LYS A 30 18.16 -9.34 21.51
C LYS A 30 16.95 -9.30 20.60
N ILE A 31 16.02 -10.21 20.81
CA ILE A 31 14.63 -10.07 20.36
C ILE A 31 14.10 -8.85 21.11
N ASP A 32 13.89 -7.74 20.39
CA ASP A 32 13.26 -6.57 21.00
C ASP A 32 11.79 -6.90 21.28
N GLN A 33 11.48 -7.19 22.54
CA GLN A 33 10.13 -7.50 23.00
C GLN A 33 9.16 -6.31 22.83
N ASN A 34 9.68 -5.10 22.60
CA ASN A 34 8.89 -3.90 22.35
C ASN A 34 8.75 -3.60 20.83
N TYR A 35 9.35 -4.43 19.97
CA TYR A 35 9.31 -4.26 18.52
C TYR A 35 8.22 -5.16 17.91
N HIS A 36 7.03 -4.58 17.72
CA HIS A 36 5.86 -5.27 17.14
C HIS A 36 5.94 -5.52 15.61
N TYR A 37 7.12 -5.41 15.01
CA TYR A 37 7.32 -5.58 13.57
C TYR A 37 7.85 -6.99 13.27
N GLY A 38 6.95 -7.96 13.17
CA GLY A 38 7.15 -9.10 12.28
C GLY A 38 6.56 -8.71 10.93
N ARG A 39 7.23 -8.98 9.81
CA ARG A 39 6.56 -8.90 8.51
C ARG A 39 5.33 -9.82 8.53
N ASP A 40 4.33 -9.52 7.71
CA ASP A 40 3.10 -10.32 7.55
C ASP A 40 3.36 -11.79 7.13
N THR A 41 4.61 -12.24 6.99
CA THR A 41 5.01 -13.33 6.09
C THR A 41 5.41 -14.64 6.77
N ASP A 42 5.34 -14.75 8.09
CA ASP A 42 6.10 -15.81 8.77
C ASP A 42 5.28 -17.02 9.23
N VAL A 43 4.04 -17.20 8.74
CA VAL A 43 3.27 -18.43 9.05
C VAL A 43 3.82 -19.67 8.34
N PHE A 44 4.62 -19.50 7.28
CA PHE A 44 5.01 -20.58 6.37
C PHE A 44 6.37 -21.24 6.63
N GLY A 45 7.10 -20.82 7.67
CA GLY A 45 8.42 -21.36 7.97
C GLY A 45 8.38 -22.63 8.82
N THR A 46 8.07 -23.80 8.26
CA THR A 46 8.47 -25.08 8.91
C THR A 46 8.53 -26.24 7.93
N ALA A 47 9.74 -26.79 7.78
CA ALA A 47 10.02 -27.85 6.80
C ALA A 47 9.44 -29.20 7.25
N PHE A 48 8.46 -29.69 6.49
CA PHE A 48 8.10 -31.10 6.49
C PHE A 48 8.39 -31.68 5.10
N ASN A 49 9.46 -32.45 4.96
CA ASN A 49 9.62 -33.35 3.83
C ASN A 49 9.60 -34.79 4.31
N THR A 50 8.42 -35.41 4.28
CA THR A 50 8.33 -36.87 4.32
C THR A 50 7.25 -37.34 3.34
N ARG A 51 7.50 -38.47 2.67
CA ARG A 51 6.51 -39.20 1.85
C ARG A 51 5.18 -39.43 2.58
N ARG A 52 5.23 -39.54 3.92
CA ARG A 52 4.05 -39.69 4.78
C ARG A 52 3.18 -38.44 4.91
N LEU A 53 3.72 -37.25 4.66
CA LEU A 53 2.90 -36.04 4.59
C LEU A 53 2.03 -36.04 3.34
N ALA A 54 2.56 -36.51 2.21
CA ALA A 54 1.77 -36.71 1.00
C ALA A 54 0.65 -37.74 1.24
N ASP A 55 0.97 -38.88 1.85
CA ASP A 55 -0.02 -39.91 2.23
C ASP A 55 -1.07 -39.37 3.23
N ALA A 56 -0.68 -38.48 4.15
CA ALA A 56 -1.59 -37.85 5.11
C ALA A 56 -2.50 -36.80 4.46
N LEU A 57 -1.99 -36.00 3.53
CA LEU A 57 -2.79 -35.04 2.76
C LEU A 57 -3.82 -35.76 1.88
N GLU A 58 -3.46 -36.92 1.31
CA GLU A 58 -4.39 -37.79 0.58
C GLU A 58 -5.47 -38.41 1.50
N ALA A 59 -5.13 -38.71 2.75
CA ALA A 59 -6.05 -39.34 3.71
C ALA A 59 -6.97 -38.36 4.47
N ILE A 60 -6.52 -37.13 4.72
CA ILE A 60 -7.28 -36.11 5.48
C ILE A 60 -8.30 -35.40 4.60
N GLY A 61 -8.00 -35.23 3.30
CA GLY A 61 -8.89 -34.54 2.37
C GLY A 61 -8.89 -33.02 2.55
N ASP A 62 -10.05 -32.46 2.89
CA ASP A 62 -10.52 -31.07 2.74
C ASP A 62 -9.90 -30.00 3.68
N ILE A 63 -8.62 -30.15 4.06
CA ILE A 63 -7.89 -29.19 4.92
C ILE A 63 -6.84 -28.43 4.11
N ASP A 64 -6.76 -27.12 4.35
CA ASP A 64 -5.78 -26.25 3.69
C ASP A 64 -4.31 -26.55 4.07
N ARG A 65 -3.42 -26.42 3.06
CA ARG A 65 -2.00 -26.72 3.21
C ARG A 65 -1.23 -25.64 3.96
N ALA A 66 -1.68 -24.39 3.96
CA ALA A 66 -1.06 -23.32 4.74
C ALA A 66 -1.32 -23.48 6.25
N GLY A 67 -2.45 -24.10 6.63
CA GLY A 67 -2.78 -24.45 8.01
C GLY A 67 -2.08 -25.72 8.56
N LEU A 68 -1.31 -26.44 7.74
CA LEU A 68 -0.80 -27.77 8.04
C LEU A 68 0.18 -27.80 9.23
N TYR A 69 1.07 -26.81 9.33
CA TYR A 69 2.01 -26.69 10.45
C TYR A 69 1.27 -26.49 11.78
N ILE A 70 0.34 -25.55 11.81
CA ILE A 70 -0.45 -25.24 13.00
C ILE A 70 -1.30 -26.47 13.38
N SER A 71 -1.98 -27.08 12.40
CA SER A 71 -2.78 -28.29 12.59
C SER A 71 -1.97 -29.46 13.15
N TYR A 72 -0.72 -29.62 12.70
CA TYR A 72 0.19 -30.63 13.25
C TYR A 72 0.51 -30.35 14.72
N ARG A 73 0.87 -29.09 15.07
CA ARG A 73 1.15 -28.73 16.46
C ARG A 73 -0.04 -28.96 17.37
N LEU A 74 -1.24 -28.60 16.90
CA LEU A 74 -2.50 -28.84 17.60
C LEU A 74 -2.73 -30.33 17.85
N TYR A 75 -2.57 -31.15 16.81
CA TYR A 75 -2.80 -32.59 16.91
C TYR A 75 -1.91 -33.31 17.93
N TRP A 76 -0.65 -32.90 18.00
CA TRP A 76 0.35 -33.50 18.88
C TRP A 76 0.51 -32.73 20.20
N SER A 77 -0.33 -31.73 20.46
CA SER A 77 -0.24 -30.85 21.63
C SER A 77 1.16 -30.23 21.81
N LEU A 78 1.82 -29.88 20.70
CA LEU A 78 3.16 -29.30 20.68
C LEU A 78 3.11 -27.81 20.98
N GLY A 79 3.04 -27.50 22.28
CA GLY A 79 2.91 -26.14 22.76
C GLY A 79 4.17 -25.28 22.63
N VAL A 80 5.37 -25.87 22.63
CA VAL A 80 6.65 -25.14 22.53
C VAL A 80 7.61 -25.93 21.63
N ILE A 81 8.29 -25.25 20.73
CA ILE A 81 9.32 -25.84 19.87
C ILE A 81 10.67 -25.21 20.23
N LYS A 82 11.73 -26.02 20.24
CA LYS A 82 13.10 -25.50 20.37
C LYS A 82 13.52 -24.92 19.01
N PRO A 83 13.80 -23.60 18.91
CA PRO A 83 14.24 -23.02 17.65
C PRO A 83 15.56 -23.63 17.19
N LEU A 84 15.78 -23.69 15.89
CA LEU A 84 17.10 -24.05 15.38
C LEU A 84 18.11 -22.93 15.70
N PRO A 85 19.37 -23.27 16.04
CA PRO A 85 20.44 -22.29 16.21
C PRO A 85 20.84 -21.59 14.90
N THR A 86 20.33 -22.07 13.77
CA THR A 86 20.51 -21.52 12.43
C THR A 86 19.27 -20.74 12.00
N GLY A 87 19.45 -19.45 11.73
CA GLY A 87 18.46 -18.60 11.08
C GLY A 87 18.42 -18.84 9.57
N PHE A 88 17.24 -18.69 8.97
CA PHE A 88 17.08 -18.66 7.52
C PHE A 88 16.28 -17.42 7.15
N SER A 89 16.71 -16.72 6.10
CA SER A 89 15.90 -15.68 5.47
C SER A 89 15.11 -16.34 4.35
N VAL A 90 13.82 -16.58 4.58
CA VAL A 90 12.92 -16.91 3.48
C VAL A 90 12.53 -15.58 2.87
N ALA A 91 12.87 -15.37 1.59
CA ALA A 91 12.29 -14.27 0.84
C ALA A 91 10.78 -14.43 0.96
N SER A 92 10.13 -13.51 1.67
CA SER A 92 8.70 -13.56 1.85
C SER A 92 8.06 -13.65 0.49
N GLU A 93 7.40 -14.77 0.17
CA GLU A 93 6.44 -14.73 -0.92
C GLU A 93 5.45 -13.65 -0.54
N THR A 94 5.44 -12.62 -1.36
CA THR A 94 4.71 -11.37 -1.17
C THR A 94 3.19 -11.55 -1.18
N LYS A 95 2.72 -12.80 -1.29
CA LYS A 95 1.34 -13.25 -1.09
C LYS A 95 0.74 -12.82 0.26
N ALA A 96 1.57 -12.53 1.28
CA ALA A 96 1.07 -12.02 2.55
C ALA A 96 0.32 -10.66 2.43
N ALA A 97 0.65 -9.85 1.42
CA ALA A 97 -0.04 -8.58 1.16
C ALA A 97 -1.47 -8.78 0.63
N ILE A 98 -1.72 -9.84 -0.13
CA ILE A 98 -3.04 -10.18 -0.71
C ILE A 98 -3.84 -11.14 0.17
N GLY A 99 -3.21 -11.74 1.18
CA GLY A 99 -3.84 -12.71 2.09
C GLY A 99 -3.78 -14.15 1.58
N LEU A 100 -4.37 -15.07 2.34
CA LEU A 100 -4.40 -16.50 2.05
C LEU A 100 -5.60 -16.85 1.16
N GLN A 101 -5.32 -17.54 0.06
CA GLN A 101 -6.31 -18.07 -0.86
C GLN A 101 -6.42 -19.58 -0.68
N LEU A 102 -7.62 -20.07 -0.38
CA LEU A 102 -7.88 -21.49 -0.18
C LEU A 102 -8.33 -22.17 -1.48
N GLY A 103 -8.20 -23.49 -1.53
CA GLY A 103 -8.83 -24.31 -2.57
C GLY A 103 -10.35 -24.39 -2.39
N ASP A 104 -11.07 -24.58 -3.49
CA ASP A 104 -12.55 -24.58 -3.53
C ASP A 104 -13.18 -25.72 -2.69
N ASP A 105 -12.44 -26.80 -2.47
CA ASP A 105 -12.85 -27.98 -1.72
C ASP A 105 -12.60 -27.85 -0.20
N VAL A 106 -11.91 -26.80 0.24
CA VAL A 106 -11.58 -26.61 1.66
C VAL A 106 -12.79 -26.09 2.43
N THR A 107 -13.23 -26.87 3.42
CA THR A 107 -14.33 -26.48 4.32
C THR A 107 -13.87 -26.13 5.74
N ARG A 108 -12.62 -26.46 6.09
CA ARG A 108 -12.06 -26.26 7.44
C ARG A 108 -10.64 -25.70 7.38
N LEU A 109 -10.39 -24.67 8.19
CA LEU A 109 -9.07 -24.07 8.35
C LEU A 109 -8.09 -24.90 9.18
N VAL A 110 -8.53 -25.34 10.36
CA VAL A 110 -7.72 -26.09 11.35
C VAL A 110 -8.63 -27.04 12.14
N PRO A 111 -8.09 -28.14 12.71
CA PRO A 111 -8.85 -28.99 13.62
C PRO A 111 -9.10 -28.28 14.96
N LEU A 112 -10.30 -28.48 15.52
CA LEU A 112 -10.72 -27.92 16.82
C LEU A 112 -10.17 -28.74 18.00
N ILE A 113 -8.84 -28.76 18.14
CA ILE A 113 -8.15 -29.44 19.23
C ILE A 113 -7.59 -28.37 20.18
N SER A 114 -8.15 -28.25 21.38
CA SER A 114 -7.79 -27.21 22.35
C SER A 114 -6.28 -27.16 22.60
N SER A 115 -5.71 -25.95 22.66
CA SER A 115 -4.32 -25.71 23.00
C SER A 115 -4.21 -24.50 23.92
N SER A 116 -3.54 -24.66 25.07
CA SER A 116 -3.23 -23.55 25.98
C SER A 116 -1.97 -22.78 25.58
N SER A 117 -1.25 -23.24 24.55
CA SER A 117 -0.02 -22.58 24.10
C SER A 117 -0.32 -21.20 23.51
N THR A 118 0.22 -20.17 24.14
CA THR A 118 0.19 -18.79 23.64
C THR A 118 0.81 -18.68 22.25
N GLU A 119 1.89 -19.41 21.99
CA GLU A 119 2.59 -19.39 20.70
C GLU A 119 1.70 -19.93 19.57
N VAL A 120 1.06 -21.08 19.79
CA VAL A 120 0.13 -21.67 18.81
C VAL A 120 -1.07 -20.76 18.55
N ARG A 121 -1.63 -20.15 19.61
CA ARG A 121 -2.74 -19.19 19.50
C ARG A 121 -2.34 -17.93 18.72
N LEU A 122 -1.13 -17.41 18.92
CA LEU A 122 -0.59 -16.30 18.12
C LEU A 122 -0.45 -16.65 16.63
N HIS A 123 0.01 -17.87 16.31
CA HIS A 123 0.05 -18.33 14.92
C HIS A 123 -1.35 -18.45 14.31
N LEU A 124 -2.32 -18.97 15.07
CA LEU A 124 -3.72 -19.06 14.64
C LEU A 124 -4.32 -17.69 14.33
N VAL A 125 -4.10 -16.69 15.20
CA VAL A 125 -4.60 -15.31 14.98
C VAL A 125 -4.05 -14.72 13.69
N ARG A 126 -2.74 -14.89 13.43
CA ARG A 126 -2.11 -14.44 12.18
C ARG A 126 -2.63 -15.19 10.96
N PHE A 127 -2.83 -16.50 11.08
CA PHE A 127 -3.37 -17.34 10.02
C PHE A 127 -4.80 -16.95 9.65
N ILE A 128 -5.66 -16.75 10.65
CA ILE A 128 -7.04 -16.28 10.45
C ILE A 128 -7.03 -14.89 9.81
N ALA A 129 -6.22 -13.96 10.29
CA ALA A 129 -6.18 -12.62 9.71
C ALA A 129 -5.71 -12.65 8.24
N ALA A 130 -4.70 -13.47 7.91
CA ALA A 130 -4.31 -13.69 6.52
C ALA A 130 -5.44 -14.29 5.66
N PHE A 131 -6.19 -15.27 6.20
CA PHE A 131 -7.36 -15.85 5.53
C PHE A 131 -8.46 -14.81 5.30
N LEU A 132 -8.84 -14.05 6.33
CA LEU A 132 -9.86 -13.00 6.23
C LEU A 132 -9.48 -11.95 5.18
N ARG A 133 -8.19 -11.57 5.13
CA ARG A 133 -7.68 -10.68 4.09
C ARG A 133 -7.87 -11.26 2.69
N GLY A 134 -7.47 -12.52 2.48
CA GLY A 134 -7.60 -13.20 1.19
C GLY A 134 -9.05 -13.39 0.76
N LEU A 135 -9.95 -13.56 1.73
CA LEU A 135 -11.38 -13.67 1.49
C LEU A 135 -12.01 -12.38 0.92
N ARG A 136 -11.45 -11.20 1.22
CA ARG A 136 -11.90 -9.93 0.61
C ARG A 136 -11.69 -9.92 -0.91
N ALA A 137 -10.59 -10.52 -1.37
CA ALA A 137 -10.30 -10.69 -2.78
C ALA A 137 -11.12 -11.83 -3.41
N GLN A 138 -11.16 -13.02 -2.79
CA GLN A 138 -11.86 -14.19 -3.35
C GLN A 138 -13.39 -14.08 -3.30
N LYS A 139 -13.93 -13.38 -2.31
CA LYS A 139 -15.37 -13.20 -2.03
C LYS A 139 -16.16 -14.49 -1.75
N VAL A 140 -15.54 -15.65 -1.88
CA VAL A 140 -16.14 -16.97 -1.70
C VAL A 140 -15.17 -17.88 -0.97
N SER A 141 -15.66 -18.68 -0.03
CA SER A 141 -14.92 -19.77 0.60
C SER A 141 -15.87 -20.91 0.98
N GLY A 142 -15.37 -22.15 0.98
CA GLY A 142 -16.09 -23.30 1.55
C GLY A 142 -16.08 -23.32 3.09
N VAL A 143 -15.22 -22.52 3.74
CA VAL A 143 -15.19 -22.38 5.20
C VAL A 143 -16.38 -21.55 5.67
N SER A 144 -17.25 -22.15 6.49
CA SER A 144 -18.46 -21.50 6.99
C SER A 144 -18.18 -20.48 8.10
N LEU A 145 -19.15 -19.57 8.36
CA LEU A 145 -19.06 -18.66 9.50
C LEU A 145 -19.02 -19.42 10.83
N ALA A 146 -19.82 -20.49 10.94
CA ALA A 146 -19.84 -21.34 12.13
C ALA A 146 -18.45 -21.90 12.47
N HIS A 147 -17.73 -22.43 11.47
CA HIS A 147 -16.37 -22.95 11.69
C HIS A 147 -15.40 -21.87 12.14
N LEU A 148 -15.48 -20.65 11.57
CA LEU A 148 -14.63 -19.52 12.00
C LEU A 148 -14.88 -19.14 13.47
N ARG A 149 -16.15 -19.09 13.88
CA ARG A 149 -16.53 -18.83 15.27
C ARG A 149 -16.01 -19.92 16.20
N ASP A 150 -16.20 -21.18 15.82
CA ASP A 150 -15.72 -22.33 16.60
C ASP A 150 -14.21 -22.27 16.83
N VAL A 151 -13.43 -21.93 15.80
CA VAL A 151 -11.97 -21.77 15.93
C VAL A 151 -11.64 -20.62 16.90
N ILE A 152 -12.29 -19.46 16.76
CA ILE A 152 -12.00 -18.31 17.62
C ILE A 152 -12.31 -18.60 19.09
N HIS A 153 -13.44 -19.25 19.37
CA HIS A 153 -13.84 -19.61 20.73
C HIS A 153 -13.02 -20.76 21.31
N ALA A 154 -12.77 -21.83 20.54
CA ALA A 154 -12.04 -23.00 21.03
C ALA A 154 -10.60 -22.68 21.43
N PHE A 155 -10.02 -21.62 20.86
CA PHE A 155 -8.65 -21.19 21.11
C PHE A 155 -8.53 -19.86 21.85
N ASP A 156 -9.65 -19.24 22.24
CA ASP A 156 -9.68 -17.95 22.93
C ASP A 156 -8.87 -16.87 22.20
N LEU A 157 -9.11 -16.75 20.89
CA LEU A 157 -8.29 -15.89 20.01
C LEU A 157 -8.61 -14.40 20.17
N ALA A 158 -9.76 -14.07 20.79
CA ALA A 158 -10.17 -12.69 21.03
C ALA A 158 -9.18 -11.92 21.92
N GLU A 159 -8.51 -12.59 22.88
CA GLU A 159 -7.47 -12.00 23.72
C GLU A 159 -6.31 -11.39 22.89
N PHE A 160 -6.08 -11.93 21.69
CA PHE A 160 -4.98 -11.54 20.81
C PHE A 160 -5.41 -10.60 19.69
N ALA A 161 -6.70 -10.26 19.56
CA ALA A 161 -7.23 -9.43 18.47
C ALA A 161 -6.53 -8.05 18.40
N SER A 162 -6.18 -7.48 19.56
CA SER A 162 -5.50 -6.18 19.66
C SER A 162 -4.10 -6.15 19.02
N LEU A 163 -3.46 -7.32 18.84
CA LEU A 163 -2.17 -7.46 18.17
C LEU A 163 -2.28 -7.27 16.66
N LEU A 164 -3.49 -7.40 16.09
CA LEU A 164 -3.75 -7.17 14.68
C LEU A 164 -3.89 -5.68 14.35
N ASP A 165 -4.45 -4.88 15.27
CA ASP A 165 -4.78 -3.47 15.03
C ASP A 165 -3.68 -2.60 14.39
N PRO A 166 -2.37 -2.78 14.69
CA PRO A 166 -1.34 -1.95 14.09
C PRO A 166 -1.20 -2.16 12.57
N LEU A 167 -1.33 -3.40 12.08
CA LEU A 167 -1.05 -3.74 10.68
C LEU A 167 -2.30 -4.17 9.90
N GLN A 168 -3.26 -4.77 10.60
CA GLN A 168 -4.42 -5.48 10.06
C GLN A 168 -5.69 -5.09 10.82
N PRO A 169 -5.99 -3.77 10.95
CA PRO A 169 -7.10 -3.33 11.78
C PRO A 169 -8.47 -3.78 11.28
N PHE A 170 -8.63 -3.92 9.96
CA PHE A 170 -9.85 -4.40 9.35
C PHE A 170 -10.12 -5.85 9.78
N GLU A 171 -9.10 -6.72 9.64
CA GLU A 171 -9.17 -8.11 10.06
C GLU A 171 -9.30 -8.24 11.58
N GLY A 172 -8.66 -7.37 12.36
CA GLY A 172 -8.83 -7.31 13.82
C GLY A 172 -10.26 -7.00 14.25
N SER A 173 -10.94 -6.07 13.55
CA SER A 173 -12.36 -5.77 13.79
C SER A 173 -13.27 -6.94 13.40
N TRP A 174 -12.95 -7.61 12.30
CA TRP A 174 -13.70 -8.78 11.84
C TRP A 174 -13.54 -9.97 12.78
N LEU A 175 -12.33 -10.23 13.30
CA LEU A 175 -12.09 -11.27 14.30
C LEU A 175 -12.89 -11.03 15.59
N ARG A 176 -12.97 -9.77 16.06
CA ARG A 176 -13.81 -9.40 17.22
C ARG A 176 -15.28 -9.66 16.95
N TRP A 177 -15.78 -9.34 15.74
CA TRP A 177 -17.16 -9.65 15.36
C TRP A 177 -17.46 -11.15 15.32
N LEU A 178 -16.52 -11.95 14.81
CA LEU A 178 -16.69 -13.40 14.83
C LEU A 178 -16.76 -13.94 16.27
N ASN A 179 -16.02 -13.34 17.22
CA ASN A 179 -16.12 -13.72 18.64
C ASN A 179 -17.45 -13.28 19.27
N GLU A 180 -17.79 -11.99 19.19
CA GLU A 180 -18.97 -11.43 19.85
C GLU A 180 -19.69 -10.52 18.87
N PRO A 181 -20.70 -11.02 18.13
CA PRO A 181 -21.38 -10.23 17.11
C PRO A 181 -22.13 -9.01 17.68
N GLU A 182 -21.58 -7.82 17.47
CA GLU A 182 -22.23 -6.54 17.75
C GLU A 182 -22.75 -5.90 16.47
N GLU A 183 -23.65 -4.92 16.60
CA GLU A 183 -24.20 -4.20 15.45
C GLU A 183 -23.10 -3.41 14.71
N ARG A 184 -22.13 -2.81 15.42
CA ARG A 184 -21.14 -1.88 14.84
C ARG A 184 -19.81 -1.89 15.60
N TYR A 185 -18.69 -1.88 14.88
CA TYR A 185 -17.34 -1.77 15.44
C TYR A 185 -16.71 -0.44 15.08
N LEU A 186 -16.33 0.34 16.09
CA LEU A 186 -15.62 1.60 15.87
C LEU A 186 -14.32 1.32 15.12
N TYR A 187 -14.20 1.89 13.92
CA TYR A 187 -13.04 1.70 13.08
C TYR A 187 -12.15 2.94 13.05
N LYS A 188 -12.75 4.11 12.85
CA LYS A 188 -12.03 5.38 12.76
C LYS A 188 -12.84 6.49 13.41
N GLN A 189 -12.23 7.20 14.36
CA GLN A 189 -12.79 8.44 14.88
C GLN A 189 -12.64 9.56 13.84
N LEU A 190 -13.64 10.43 13.70
CA LEU A 190 -13.59 11.62 12.84
C LEU A 190 -14.20 12.84 13.56
N SER A 191 -14.05 14.03 12.97
CA SER A 191 -14.52 15.30 13.56
C SER A 191 -16.04 15.37 13.74
N GLU A 192 -16.79 15.10 12.67
CA GLU A 192 -18.26 15.25 12.64
C GLU A 192 -19.00 13.97 13.05
N GLY A 193 -18.42 12.80 12.82
CA GLY A 193 -19.02 11.50 13.14
C GLY A 193 -18.07 10.35 12.85
N ASP A 194 -18.03 9.37 13.73
CA ASP A 194 -17.10 8.25 13.64
C ASP A 194 -17.52 7.24 12.57
N SER A 195 -16.54 6.61 11.92
CA SER A 195 -16.73 5.52 10.99
C SER A 195 -16.71 4.17 11.72
N TYR A 196 -17.69 3.33 11.41
CA TYR A 196 -17.84 1.98 11.93
C TYR A 196 -17.83 0.95 10.81
N LEU A 197 -17.28 -0.23 11.09
CA LEU A 197 -17.53 -1.44 10.31
C LEU A 197 -18.77 -2.13 10.86
N VAL A 198 -19.64 -2.57 9.95
CA VAL A 198 -20.90 -3.26 10.27
C VAL A 198 -20.88 -4.59 9.54
N PHE A 199 -21.03 -5.67 10.30
CA PHE A 199 -21.02 -7.03 9.76
C PHE A 199 -22.43 -7.62 9.92
N ARG A 200 -23.01 -8.14 8.84
CA ARG A 200 -24.35 -8.72 8.85
C ARG A 200 -24.37 -10.06 8.15
N GLU A 201 -25.03 -11.03 8.77
CA GLU A 201 -25.41 -12.27 8.11
C GLU A 201 -26.64 -12.02 7.25
N GLY A 202 -26.57 -12.41 5.97
CA GLY A 202 -27.62 -12.17 4.98
C GLY A 202 -27.32 -11.02 4.02
N GLU A 203 -28.36 -10.48 3.40
CA GLU A 203 -28.25 -9.39 2.42
C GLU A 203 -28.09 -8.03 3.09
N ALA A 204 -27.44 -7.11 2.37
CA ALA A 204 -27.22 -5.74 2.82
C ALA A 204 -28.52 -4.93 2.85
N GLN A 205 -28.54 -3.88 3.66
CA GLN A 205 -29.63 -2.91 3.63
C GLN A 205 -29.52 -2.02 2.38
N GLU A 206 -30.66 -1.67 1.75
CA GLU A 206 -30.68 -0.89 0.49
C GLU A 206 -29.94 0.45 0.57
N SER A 207 -29.85 1.07 1.75
CA SER A 207 -29.19 2.36 1.96
C SER A 207 -27.77 2.26 2.55
N ALA A 208 -27.23 1.06 2.73
CA ALA A 208 -25.92 0.87 3.34
C ALA A 208 -24.77 1.08 2.35
N LEU A 209 -23.65 1.63 2.83
CA LEU A 209 -22.40 1.64 2.09
C LEU A 209 -21.75 0.26 2.17
N GLN A 210 -22.18 -0.66 1.29
CA GLN A 210 -21.67 -2.02 1.25
C GLN A 210 -20.23 -2.04 0.73
N LEU A 211 -19.31 -2.59 1.53
CA LEU A 211 -17.92 -2.79 1.15
C LEU A 211 -17.70 -4.16 0.50
N TYR A 212 -18.24 -5.21 1.13
CA TYR A 212 -18.10 -6.58 0.66
C TYR A 212 -19.40 -7.36 0.82
N ARG A 213 -19.61 -8.30 -0.11
CA ARG A 213 -20.60 -9.37 0.01
C ARG A 213 -19.87 -10.68 -0.23
N LEU A 214 -19.86 -11.53 0.77
CA LEU A 214 -19.05 -12.74 0.85
C LEU A 214 -19.95 -13.96 0.98
N ARG A 215 -19.56 -15.08 0.37
CA ARG A 215 -20.20 -16.38 0.56
C ARG A 215 -19.25 -17.31 1.32
N LEU A 216 -19.67 -17.79 2.49
CA LEU A 216 -18.88 -18.64 3.39
C LEU A 216 -19.64 -19.94 3.64
N GLY A 217 -19.32 -21.01 2.91
CA GLY A 217 -20.18 -22.19 2.84
C GLY A 217 -21.55 -21.81 2.27
N ASP A 218 -22.61 -22.08 3.04
CA ASP A 218 -23.99 -21.68 2.72
C ASP A 218 -24.36 -20.29 3.27
N ASP A 219 -23.48 -19.68 4.07
CA ASP A 219 -23.72 -18.39 4.70
C ASP A 219 -23.40 -17.23 3.73
N ILE A 220 -24.16 -16.14 3.86
CA ILE A 220 -23.84 -14.85 3.24
C ILE A 220 -23.43 -13.88 4.34
N LEU A 221 -22.29 -13.22 4.16
CA LEU A 221 -21.82 -12.14 5.02
C LEU A 221 -21.69 -10.86 4.20
N THR A 222 -22.37 -9.81 4.63
CA THR A 222 -22.15 -8.45 4.13
C THR A 222 -21.37 -7.63 5.13
N ILE A 223 -20.37 -6.92 4.64
CA ILE A 223 -19.57 -5.96 5.40
C ILE A 223 -19.87 -4.57 4.86
N GLU A 224 -20.34 -3.69 5.73
CA GLU A 224 -20.78 -2.34 5.43
C GLU A 224 -19.94 -1.33 6.21
N LYS A 225 -19.96 -0.08 5.76
CA LYS A 225 -19.41 1.07 6.49
C LYS A 225 -20.53 2.02 6.88
N ALA A 226 -20.53 2.45 8.14
CA ALA A 226 -21.52 3.39 8.66
C ALA A 226 -20.83 4.60 9.30
N TYR A 227 -21.37 5.79 9.08
CA TYR A 227 -20.95 7.01 9.77
C TYR A 227 -21.98 7.32 10.85
N VAL A 228 -21.52 7.44 12.10
CA VAL A 228 -22.38 7.60 13.27
C VAL A 228 -21.93 8.84 14.05
N PRO A 229 -22.84 9.69 14.54
CA PRO A 229 -22.46 10.87 15.31
C PRO A 229 -21.55 10.50 16.50
N ARG A 230 -20.54 11.34 16.76
CA ARG A 230 -19.46 11.06 17.74
C ARG A 230 -19.95 10.82 19.17
N ASN A 231 -21.10 11.38 19.56
CA ASN A 231 -21.69 11.16 20.87
C ASN A 231 -22.18 9.72 21.12
N TYR A 232 -22.27 8.88 20.08
CA TYR A 232 -22.53 7.44 20.21
C TYR A 232 -21.28 6.60 20.49
N ARG A 233 -20.08 7.21 20.44
CA ARG A 233 -18.83 6.49 20.66
C ARG A 233 -18.81 5.81 22.04
N PRO A 234 -18.45 4.52 22.13
CA PRO A 234 -18.27 3.85 23.40
C PRO A 234 -17.29 4.62 24.31
N GLY A 235 -17.76 4.98 25.50
CA GLY A 235 -16.94 5.72 26.47
C GLY A 235 -16.82 7.22 26.22
N PHE A 236 -17.52 7.81 25.24
CA PHE A 236 -17.47 9.26 24.96
C PHE A 236 -17.68 10.13 26.20
N PHE A 237 -18.62 9.76 27.06
CA PHE A 237 -18.95 10.49 28.29
C PHE A 237 -18.08 10.09 29.50
N ARG A 238 -17.08 9.21 29.34
CA ARG A 238 -16.23 8.76 30.47
C ARG A 238 -15.06 9.73 30.66
N PRO A 239 -14.89 10.36 31.84
CA PRO A 239 -13.80 11.31 32.09
C PRO A 239 -12.38 10.74 31.90
N ALA A 240 -12.21 9.42 31.98
CA ALA A 240 -10.92 8.74 31.79
C ALA A 240 -10.55 8.54 30.30
N SER A 241 -11.48 8.78 29.37
CA SER A 241 -11.24 8.64 27.94
C SER A 241 -10.73 9.97 27.37
N TYR A 242 -9.46 9.99 26.93
CA TYR A 242 -8.93 11.16 26.22
C TYR A 242 -9.42 11.18 24.77
N ASP A 243 -9.94 12.31 24.33
CA ASP A 243 -10.45 12.50 22.99
C ASP A 243 -9.54 13.47 22.22
N PHE A 244 -8.76 12.93 21.29
CA PHE A 244 -7.83 13.70 20.46
C PHE A 244 -8.54 14.65 19.48
N TYR A 245 -9.86 14.53 19.33
CA TYR A 245 -10.71 15.44 18.56
C TYR A 245 -11.44 16.46 19.43
N SER A 246 -11.14 16.53 20.74
CA SER A 246 -11.82 17.45 21.66
C SER A 246 -11.52 18.92 21.38
N ARG A 247 -10.34 19.21 20.84
CA ARG A 247 -9.94 20.57 20.45
C ARG A 247 -10.26 20.81 18.96
N PRO A 248 -10.91 21.92 18.60
CA PRO A 248 -10.98 22.36 17.21
C PRO A 248 -9.58 22.74 16.72
N ILE A 249 -9.37 22.72 15.40
CA ILE A 249 -8.14 23.27 14.83
C ILE A 249 -8.18 24.80 14.92
N ASP A 250 -7.15 25.36 15.52
CA ASP A 250 -6.94 26.80 15.72
C ASP A 250 -5.45 27.16 15.61
N THR A 251 -5.11 28.44 15.78
CA THR A 251 -3.74 28.95 15.66
C THR A 251 -2.76 28.38 16.71
N TYR A 252 -3.25 27.72 17.76
CA TYR A 252 -2.43 27.08 18.80
C TYR A 252 -2.23 25.57 18.54
N SER A 253 -2.86 25.04 17.50
CA SER A 253 -2.81 23.62 17.16
C SER A 253 -1.43 23.19 16.70
N THR A 254 -0.98 22.02 17.18
CA THR A 254 0.28 21.43 16.73
C THR A 254 0.05 20.55 15.51
N MET A 255 0.76 20.82 14.40
CA MET A 255 0.58 20.08 13.14
C MET A 255 1.87 19.39 12.70
N LEU A 256 1.76 18.15 12.22
CA LEU A 256 2.87 17.39 11.68
C LEU A 256 2.68 17.13 10.18
N PHE A 257 3.68 17.48 9.39
CA PHE A 257 3.76 17.20 7.95
C PHE A 257 4.92 16.24 7.68
N PHE A 258 4.77 15.29 6.76
CA PHE A 258 5.92 14.50 6.29
C PHE A 258 5.65 13.79 4.96
N ASP A 259 6.73 13.55 4.21
CA ASP A 259 6.76 12.68 3.02
C ASP A 259 7.41 11.33 3.37
N ARG A 260 8.45 10.92 2.64
CA ARG A 260 9.24 9.73 3.00
C ARG A 260 10.32 10.12 4.01
N PRO A 261 10.69 9.23 4.94
CA PRO A 261 11.70 9.54 5.96
C PRO A 261 13.03 10.04 5.40
N LEU A 262 13.46 9.54 4.24
CA LEU A 262 14.75 9.87 3.62
C LEU A 262 14.61 10.68 2.32
N GLN A 263 13.41 11.15 1.97
CA GLN A 263 13.16 11.85 0.71
C GLN A 263 11.93 12.75 0.85
N ALA A 264 12.11 14.05 0.59
CA ALA A 264 11.03 15.03 0.48
C ALA A 264 10.61 15.20 -1.00
N ASP A 265 10.31 16.43 -1.43
CA ASP A 265 9.89 16.77 -2.80
C ASP A 265 8.63 16.03 -3.27
N ASP A 266 7.70 15.84 -2.35
CA ASP A 266 6.38 15.25 -2.62
C ASP A 266 5.28 16.12 -1.98
N ASN A 267 4.03 15.66 -1.99
CA ASN A 267 2.88 16.52 -1.70
C ASN A 267 2.92 17.21 -0.33
N ALA A 268 3.50 16.62 0.71
CA ALA A 268 3.55 17.23 2.03
C ALA A 268 4.55 18.38 2.07
N GLU A 269 5.70 18.29 1.40
CA GLU A 269 6.64 19.42 1.28
C GLU A 269 5.94 20.63 0.65
N HIS A 270 5.28 20.42 -0.48
CA HIS A 270 4.61 21.51 -1.21
C HIS A 270 3.48 22.15 -0.41
N LEU A 271 2.66 21.33 0.26
CA LEU A 271 1.58 21.85 1.09
C LEU A 271 2.13 22.57 2.34
N TYR A 272 3.20 22.07 2.95
CA TYR A 272 3.86 22.73 4.08
C TYR A 272 4.42 24.09 3.65
N GLU A 273 5.10 24.17 2.51
CA GLU A 273 5.65 25.43 1.98
C GLU A 273 4.54 26.46 1.70
N TYR A 274 3.44 26.02 1.10
CA TYR A 274 2.25 26.85 0.92
C TYR A 274 1.66 27.31 2.25
N PHE A 275 1.48 26.40 3.21
CA PHE A 275 0.86 26.68 4.50
C PHE A 275 1.69 27.68 5.32
N MET A 276 3.00 27.46 5.41
CA MET A 276 3.94 28.36 6.10
C MET A 276 3.89 29.79 5.54
N LYS A 277 3.71 29.95 4.23
CA LYS A 277 3.66 31.26 3.56
C LYS A 277 2.33 31.99 3.76
N ASN A 278 1.21 31.26 3.73
CA ASN A 278 -0.14 31.84 3.69
C ASN A 278 -0.83 31.86 5.07
N HIS A 279 -0.35 31.07 6.03
CA HIS A 279 -0.90 30.94 7.38
C HIS A 279 0.18 31.11 8.46
N PRO A 280 0.93 32.24 8.46
CA PRO A 280 2.01 32.48 9.43
C PRO A 280 1.53 32.54 10.88
N GLU A 281 0.23 32.72 11.12
CA GLU A 281 -0.39 32.68 12.44
C GLU A 281 -0.33 31.30 13.12
N TYR A 282 -0.04 30.23 12.38
CA TYR A 282 0.14 28.87 12.91
C TYR A 282 1.63 28.58 13.16
N GLU A 283 2.12 28.86 14.36
CA GLU A 283 3.55 28.75 14.70
C GLU A 283 4.02 27.31 15.03
N GLU A 284 3.08 26.42 15.37
CA GLU A 284 3.35 25.04 15.81
C GLU A 284 3.19 24.00 14.67
N ILE A 285 3.61 24.35 13.46
CA ILE A 285 3.73 23.43 12.33
C ILE A 285 5.14 22.85 12.25
N TYR A 286 5.26 21.55 11.99
CA TYR A 286 6.54 20.85 11.90
C TYR A 286 6.60 19.96 10.66
N PHE A 287 7.77 19.90 10.03
CA PHE A 287 8.05 18.96 8.95
C PHE A 287 8.96 17.83 9.45
N ALA A 288 8.43 16.61 9.53
CA ALA A 288 9.14 15.45 10.03
C ALA A 288 9.92 14.76 8.91
N ILE A 289 11.24 14.66 9.07
CA ILE A 289 12.14 14.02 8.12
C ILE A 289 13.36 13.46 8.86
N ASN A 290 14.06 12.49 8.30
CA ASN A 290 15.27 11.95 8.92
C ASN A 290 16.44 12.94 8.73
N PRO A 291 17.23 13.24 9.78
CA PRO A 291 18.42 14.08 9.67
C PRO A 291 19.49 13.62 8.68
N LYS A 292 19.43 12.35 8.26
CA LYS A 292 20.32 11.78 7.22
C LYS A 292 19.79 11.95 5.80
N SER A 293 18.61 12.53 5.61
CA SER A 293 18.07 12.84 4.28
C SER A 293 18.94 13.90 3.60
N GLU A 294 19.19 13.74 2.31
CA GLU A 294 19.88 14.76 1.48
C GLU A 294 19.08 16.07 1.43
N ASP A 295 17.77 16.00 1.66
CA ASP A 295 16.88 17.17 1.70
C ASP A 295 16.94 17.98 3.00
N TRP A 296 17.53 17.45 4.08
CA TRP A 296 17.46 18.09 5.41
C TRP A 296 17.98 19.53 5.39
N GLU A 297 19.17 19.73 4.81
CA GLU A 297 19.83 21.04 4.74
C GLU A 297 19.07 22.01 3.81
N ARG A 298 18.54 21.49 2.70
CA ARG A 298 17.73 22.25 1.73
C ARG A 298 16.45 22.77 2.39
N LEU A 299 15.72 21.92 3.12
CA LEU A 299 14.49 22.29 3.81
C LEU A 299 14.74 23.25 4.98
N ARG A 300 15.81 23.02 5.75
CA ARG A 300 16.21 23.94 6.81
C ARG A 300 16.51 25.34 6.26
N ALA A 301 17.20 25.42 5.13
CA ALA A 301 17.49 26.68 4.46
C ALA A 301 16.23 27.39 3.93
N LYS A 302 15.16 26.64 3.58
CA LYS A 302 13.83 27.18 3.27
C LYS A 302 13.06 27.70 4.49
N GLY A 303 13.59 27.54 5.71
CA GLY A 303 12.93 27.97 6.95
C GLY A 303 11.97 26.95 7.54
N PHE A 304 12.00 25.69 7.09
CA PHE A 304 11.13 24.65 7.63
C PHE A 304 11.50 24.34 9.09
N LYS A 305 10.48 24.17 9.94
CA LYS A 305 10.64 23.73 11.33
C LYS A 305 10.77 22.21 11.34
N LEU A 306 12.00 21.71 11.19
CA LEU A 306 12.27 20.28 11.04
C LEU A 306 12.21 19.52 12.37
N ILE A 307 11.68 18.30 12.34
CA ILE A 307 11.72 17.36 13.47
C ILE A 307 12.23 15.97 13.00
N PRO A 308 13.13 15.30 13.74
CA PRO A 308 13.63 13.98 13.38
C PRO A 308 12.53 12.91 13.42
N ILE A 309 12.08 12.43 12.26
CA ILE A 309 11.00 11.43 12.17
C ILE A 309 11.36 10.11 12.88
N PHE A 310 10.37 9.46 13.51
CA PHE A 310 10.49 8.20 14.27
C PHE A 310 11.44 8.21 15.48
N THR A 311 11.82 9.39 15.96
CA THR A 311 12.53 9.55 17.23
C THR A 311 11.55 9.74 18.40
N PRO A 312 11.99 9.59 19.67
CA PRO A 312 11.15 9.93 20.81
C PRO A 312 10.56 11.35 20.73
N GLU A 313 11.31 12.31 20.21
CA GLU A 313 10.85 13.69 20.00
C GLU A 313 9.64 13.74 19.04
N PHE A 314 9.73 13.05 17.90
CA PHE A 314 8.62 12.92 16.96
C PHE A 314 7.39 12.28 17.60
N TYR A 315 7.56 11.21 18.38
CA TYR A 315 6.44 10.52 19.02
C TYR A 315 5.78 11.35 20.13
N GLU A 316 6.54 12.10 20.92
CA GLU A 316 5.98 13.06 21.88
C GLU A 316 5.24 14.19 21.18
N LYS A 317 5.77 14.71 20.06
CA LYS A 317 5.05 15.69 19.23
C LYS A 317 3.81 15.11 18.58
N PHE A 318 3.86 13.86 18.11
CA PHE A 318 2.69 13.15 17.58
C PHE A 318 1.61 13.02 18.65
N LEU A 319 1.97 12.69 19.90
CA LEU A 319 1.01 12.56 21.00
C LEU A 319 0.17 13.83 21.18
N ILE A 320 0.81 15.00 21.15
CA ILE A 320 0.15 16.29 21.39
C ILE A 320 -0.40 16.97 20.13
N SER A 321 -0.08 16.44 18.94
CA SER A 321 -0.55 17.01 17.66
C SER A 321 -2.07 17.02 17.53
N ASP A 322 -2.62 18.04 16.91
CA ASP A 322 -4.04 18.14 16.60
C ASP A 322 -4.34 17.65 15.18
N LEU A 323 -3.32 17.66 14.31
CA LEU A 323 -3.43 17.25 12.91
C LEU A 323 -2.12 16.64 12.39
N VAL A 324 -2.25 15.57 11.62
CA VAL A 324 -1.15 14.99 10.84
C VAL A 324 -1.49 15.04 9.35
N VAL A 325 -0.53 15.42 8.53
CA VAL A 325 -0.65 15.57 7.08
C VAL A 325 0.49 14.82 6.40
N SER A 326 0.21 13.92 5.47
CA SER A 326 1.29 13.18 4.80
C SER A 326 0.94 12.62 3.43
N SER A 327 1.95 12.53 2.57
CA SER A 327 1.92 11.78 1.31
C SER A 327 2.10 10.27 1.47
N GLN A 328 2.49 9.81 2.67
CA GLN A 328 2.78 8.41 3.00
C GLN A 328 1.98 7.96 4.23
N ILE A 329 1.58 6.68 4.27
CA ILE A 329 0.93 6.11 5.46
C ILE A 329 1.90 5.14 6.12
N TYR A 330 2.38 5.52 7.31
CA TYR A 330 3.10 4.64 8.22
C TYR A 330 2.21 4.21 9.38
N ASN A 331 2.50 3.05 9.96
CA ASN A 331 1.86 2.62 11.19
C ASN A 331 2.47 3.37 12.39
N ILE A 332 1.87 4.51 12.73
CA ILE A 332 2.31 5.36 13.85
C ILE A 332 1.36 5.15 15.02
N ARG A 333 1.91 4.68 16.13
CA ARG A 333 1.20 4.52 17.40
C ARG A 333 2.09 4.95 18.56
N TYR A 334 1.56 5.73 19.48
CA TYR A 334 2.28 6.12 20.69
C TYR A 334 1.35 6.45 21.83
N LYS A 335 1.56 5.83 23.01
CA LYS A 335 0.80 6.07 24.25
C LYS A 335 -0.73 6.13 24.04
N GLY A 336 -1.27 5.18 23.27
CA GLY A 336 -2.72 5.08 22.97
C GLY A 336 -3.23 5.94 21.80
N LYS A 337 -2.40 6.81 21.23
CA LYS A 337 -2.70 7.57 20.01
C LYS A 337 -2.26 6.81 18.76
N SER A 338 -3.06 6.87 17.70
CA SER A 338 -2.77 6.35 16.35
C SER A 338 -3.61 7.11 15.31
N PHE A 339 -3.50 6.77 14.02
CA PHE A 339 -4.39 7.36 13.01
C PHE A 339 -5.87 6.95 13.16
N ALA A 340 -6.17 5.86 13.86
CA ALA A 340 -7.56 5.47 14.16
C ALA A 340 -8.30 6.50 15.05
N ASN A 341 -7.55 7.28 15.83
CA ASN A 341 -8.08 8.27 16.77
C ASN A 341 -7.37 9.62 16.68
N SER A 342 -6.82 9.98 15.51
CA SER A 342 -6.21 11.30 15.26
C SER A 342 -6.64 11.84 13.91
N ARG A 343 -6.75 13.17 13.77
CA ARG A 343 -6.97 13.81 12.47
C ARG A 343 -5.80 13.53 11.54
N PHE A 344 -6.08 12.89 10.42
CA PHE A 344 -5.07 12.53 9.43
C PHE A 344 -5.52 12.89 8.01
N VAL A 345 -4.79 13.79 7.36
CA VAL A 345 -4.98 14.18 5.96
C VAL A 345 -3.97 13.42 5.11
N TYR A 346 -4.47 12.51 4.28
CA TYR A 346 -3.65 11.72 3.38
C TYR A 346 -3.61 12.36 1.98
N LEU A 347 -2.42 12.83 1.59
CA LEU A 347 -2.16 13.58 0.37
C LEU A 347 -1.81 12.71 -0.84
N GLN A 348 -1.67 11.39 -0.67
CA GLN A 348 -1.12 10.47 -1.67
C GLN A 348 0.33 10.78 -2.09
N HIS A 349 1.02 9.77 -2.62
CA HIS A 349 2.30 9.94 -3.33
C HIS A 349 2.13 9.82 -4.86
N GLY A 350 0.99 9.30 -5.31
CA GLY A 350 0.72 9.08 -6.71
C GLY A 350 -0.74 8.77 -6.95
N VAL A 351 -1.16 9.04 -8.17
CA VAL A 351 -2.55 8.90 -8.64
C VAL A 351 -2.94 7.43 -8.72
N GLN A 352 -4.12 7.08 -8.21
CA GLN A 352 -4.62 5.69 -8.16
C GLN A 352 -5.13 5.24 -9.55
N LEU A 353 -4.23 4.67 -10.34
CA LEU A 353 -4.55 4.05 -11.65
C LEU A 353 -4.96 2.56 -11.52
N ASN A 354 -4.53 1.91 -10.44
CA ASN A 354 -4.81 0.50 -10.15
C ASN A 354 -5.95 0.38 -9.12
N ASP A 355 -6.53 -0.82 -9.01
CA ASP A 355 -7.48 -1.12 -7.94
C ASP A 355 -6.71 -1.33 -6.63
N MET A 356 -6.99 -0.43 -5.69
CA MET A 356 -6.39 -0.38 -4.36
C MET A 356 -7.48 -0.43 -3.27
N THR A 357 -8.69 -0.90 -3.59
CA THR A 357 -9.87 -0.86 -2.71
C THR A 357 -9.56 -1.46 -1.34
N ASP A 358 -9.00 -2.67 -1.33
CA ASP A 358 -8.65 -3.39 -0.10
C ASP A 358 -7.59 -2.66 0.74
N TRP A 359 -6.63 -2.01 0.07
CA TRP A 359 -5.63 -1.18 0.73
C TRP A 359 -6.29 0.03 1.36
N VAL A 360 -7.10 0.78 0.62
CA VAL A 360 -7.77 1.98 1.12
C VAL A 360 -8.65 1.66 2.33
N LEU A 361 -9.46 0.59 2.24
CA LEU A 361 -10.33 0.14 3.32
C LEU A 361 -9.56 -0.29 4.58
N SER A 362 -8.31 -0.72 4.43
CA SER A 362 -7.44 -1.10 5.56
C SER A 362 -6.74 0.08 6.24
N LYS A 363 -6.89 1.32 5.75
CA LYS A 363 -6.21 2.50 6.29
C LYS A 363 -7.18 3.46 6.96
N TYR A 364 -6.58 4.32 7.76
CA TYR A 364 -7.26 5.38 8.50
C TYR A 364 -6.91 6.71 7.89
N PHE A 365 -7.90 7.56 7.66
CA PHE A 365 -7.75 8.95 7.21
C PHE A 365 -9.05 9.71 7.46
N ASP A 366 -8.95 11.02 7.65
CA ASP A 366 -10.07 11.97 7.71
C ASP A 366 -10.30 12.63 6.36
N VAL A 367 -9.20 12.80 5.59
CA VAL A 367 -9.21 13.32 4.23
C VAL A 367 -8.33 12.45 3.36
N PHE A 368 -8.81 12.10 2.18
CA PHE A 368 -8.09 11.40 1.14
C PHE A 368 -8.21 12.20 -0.15
N VAL A 369 -7.12 12.85 -0.58
CA VAL A 369 -7.15 13.67 -1.79
C VAL A 369 -7.24 12.81 -3.05
N ALA A 370 -7.95 13.32 -4.06
CA ALA A 370 -8.09 12.74 -5.38
C ALA A 370 -7.70 13.74 -6.46
N THR A 371 -7.26 13.22 -7.61
CA THR A 371 -6.70 13.95 -8.74
C THR A 371 -7.70 14.04 -9.89
N GLY A 372 -8.91 14.52 -9.58
CA GLY A 372 -10.00 14.67 -10.54
C GLY A 372 -11.12 13.65 -10.39
N GLN A 373 -12.21 13.89 -11.11
CA GLN A 373 -13.48 13.18 -10.97
C GLN A 373 -13.34 11.65 -11.09
N VAL A 374 -12.50 11.16 -12.01
CA VAL A 374 -12.34 9.71 -12.26
C VAL A 374 -11.77 8.96 -11.06
N GLU A 375 -10.88 9.61 -10.31
CA GLU A 375 -10.33 9.05 -9.07
C GLU A 375 -11.29 9.30 -7.89
N ALA A 376 -11.88 10.49 -7.81
CA ALA A 376 -12.83 10.84 -6.76
C ALA A 376 -14.07 9.93 -6.76
N ASP A 377 -14.63 9.61 -7.93
CA ASP A 377 -15.76 8.69 -8.08
C ASP A 377 -15.41 7.27 -7.63
N TYR A 378 -14.17 6.85 -7.83
CA TYR A 378 -13.69 5.55 -7.37
C TYR A 378 -13.54 5.51 -5.85
N LEU A 379 -12.87 6.50 -5.27
CA LEU A 379 -12.67 6.58 -3.82
C LEU A 379 -13.99 6.76 -3.06
N SER A 380 -14.94 7.54 -3.61
CA SER A 380 -16.23 7.81 -2.98
C SER A 380 -17.14 6.58 -2.87
N LYS A 381 -16.85 5.49 -3.59
CA LYS A 381 -17.58 4.21 -3.45
C LYS A 381 -17.38 3.55 -2.08
N PHE A 382 -16.30 3.89 -1.37
CA PHE A 382 -15.96 3.30 -0.07
C PHE A 382 -15.50 4.32 0.98
N ALA A 383 -15.16 5.54 0.57
CA ALA A 383 -14.75 6.64 1.44
C ALA A 383 -15.41 7.98 1.03
N PRO A 384 -16.76 8.06 0.98
CA PRO A 384 -17.45 9.25 0.47
C PRO A 384 -17.28 10.50 1.35
N VAL A 385 -17.11 10.34 2.66
CA VAL A 385 -16.93 11.48 3.59
C VAL A 385 -15.50 11.99 3.58
N GLU A 386 -14.54 11.10 3.36
CA GLU A 386 -13.13 11.39 3.42
C GLU A 386 -12.56 11.87 2.07
N THR A 387 -13.17 11.49 0.95
CA THR A 387 -12.66 11.82 -0.39
C THR A 387 -12.75 13.32 -0.68
N LEU A 388 -11.62 13.93 -1.04
CA LEU A 388 -11.54 15.34 -1.47
C LEU A 388 -10.97 15.43 -2.88
N ASN A 389 -11.78 15.88 -3.85
CA ASN A 389 -11.29 16.16 -5.21
C ASN A 389 -10.62 17.53 -5.27
N SER A 390 -9.34 17.60 -4.92
CA SER A 390 -8.55 18.85 -4.91
C SER A 390 -7.44 18.89 -5.94
N GLY A 391 -6.97 17.73 -6.44
CA GLY A 391 -5.64 17.62 -7.02
C GLY A 391 -4.55 17.39 -5.97
N LEU A 392 -3.33 17.16 -6.43
CA LEU A 392 -2.16 16.91 -5.57
C LEU A 392 -1.36 18.20 -5.35
N PRO A 393 -0.96 18.55 -4.11
CA PRO A 393 -0.20 19.77 -3.80
C PRO A 393 0.98 20.09 -4.74
N ARG A 394 1.74 19.06 -5.12
CA ARG A 394 2.92 19.24 -6.00
C ARG A 394 2.55 19.72 -7.41
N MET A 395 1.33 19.44 -7.86
CA MET A 395 0.85 19.80 -9.19
C MET A 395 0.55 21.30 -9.34
N GLU A 396 0.17 22.01 -8.27
CA GLU A 396 -0.16 23.45 -8.33
C GLU A 396 1.02 24.30 -8.82
N SER A 397 2.23 23.91 -8.40
CA SER A 397 3.46 24.60 -8.78
C SER A 397 4.15 23.96 -9.99
N LEU A 398 3.65 22.82 -10.49
CA LEU A 398 4.23 22.13 -11.63
C LEU A 398 3.85 22.90 -12.91
N ALA A 399 4.85 23.26 -13.70
CA ALA A 399 4.67 24.01 -14.94
C ALA A 399 5.64 23.52 -16.01
N ARG A 400 5.22 23.61 -17.26
CA ARG A 400 6.11 23.33 -18.40
C ARG A 400 7.13 24.47 -18.55
N ALA A 401 8.40 24.14 -18.73
CA ALA A 401 9.43 25.15 -18.97
C ALA A 401 9.22 25.85 -20.33
N GLU A 402 9.47 27.16 -20.41
CA GLU A 402 9.29 27.95 -21.65
C GLU A 402 10.32 27.62 -22.74
N HIS A 403 11.48 27.09 -22.35
CA HIS A 403 12.55 26.65 -23.25
C HIS A 403 12.92 25.19 -22.93
N THR A 404 12.11 24.25 -23.43
CA THR A 404 12.41 22.82 -23.33
C THR A 404 13.40 22.44 -24.44
N ASP A 405 14.69 22.52 -24.18
CA ASP A 405 15.68 21.97 -25.10
C ASP A 405 15.49 20.44 -25.20
N GLN A 406 14.77 20.00 -26.24
CA GLN A 406 14.95 18.75 -26.97
C GLN A 406 15.10 17.45 -26.13
N HIS A 407 14.28 17.23 -25.10
CA HIS A 407 14.37 16.03 -24.26
C HIS A 407 13.07 15.21 -24.23
N LEU A 408 13.17 13.95 -24.67
CA LEU A 408 12.15 12.93 -24.44
C LEU A 408 12.40 12.30 -23.07
N LEU A 409 11.35 11.89 -22.36
CA LEU A 409 11.48 11.25 -21.04
C LEU A 409 10.83 9.87 -21.04
N PHE A 410 11.58 8.85 -20.63
CA PHE A 410 11.09 7.51 -20.37
C PHE A 410 11.08 7.20 -18.87
N LEU A 411 9.91 6.81 -18.36
CA LEU A 411 9.67 6.46 -16.95
C LEU A 411 9.21 5.00 -16.81
N PRO A 412 10.08 3.98 -16.97
CA PRO A 412 9.66 2.60 -16.79
C PRO A 412 9.31 2.31 -15.32
N THR A 413 8.19 1.62 -15.09
CA THR A 413 7.86 1.06 -13.76
C THR A 413 8.76 -0.11 -13.41
N TRP A 414 8.62 -0.64 -12.19
CA TRP A 414 9.30 -1.86 -11.76
C TRP A 414 8.37 -3.07 -11.87
N ARG A 415 8.94 -4.27 -11.89
CA ARG A 415 8.17 -5.52 -11.79
C ARG A 415 8.41 -6.15 -10.45
N PHE A 416 7.31 -6.44 -9.75
CA PHE A 416 7.33 -6.96 -8.39
C PHE A 416 8.10 -8.28 -8.26
N ASN A 417 7.80 -9.25 -9.12
CA ASN A 417 8.46 -10.54 -9.24
C ASN A 417 9.98 -10.45 -9.52
N LEU A 418 10.44 -9.38 -10.19
CA LEU A 418 11.86 -9.19 -10.54
C LEU A 418 12.68 -8.46 -9.47
N HIS A 419 12.04 -7.79 -8.50
CA HIS A 419 12.74 -6.95 -7.53
C HIS A 419 13.81 -7.72 -6.71
N GLN A 420 13.53 -8.98 -6.39
CA GLN A 420 14.44 -9.84 -5.62
C GLN A 420 15.11 -10.93 -6.45
N SER A 421 14.94 -10.92 -7.78
CA SER A 421 15.55 -11.93 -8.65
C SER A 421 17.08 -11.81 -8.70
N SER A 422 17.77 -12.85 -9.16
CA SER A 422 19.19 -12.72 -9.52
C SER A 422 19.37 -11.76 -10.71
N THR A 423 20.59 -11.25 -10.89
CA THR A 423 20.95 -10.39 -12.02
C THR A 423 20.80 -11.12 -13.36
N GLU A 424 21.16 -12.40 -13.40
CA GLU A 424 21.04 -13.25 -14.59
C GLU A 424 19.56 -13.42 -14.97
N HIS A 425 18.71 -13.73 -14.00
CA HIS A 425 17.27 -13.84 -14.25
C HIS A 425 16.67 -12.51 -14.71
N PHE A 426 17.09 -11.39 -14.10
CA PHE A 426 16.64 -10.06 -14.49
C PHE A 426 16.99 -9.72 -15.94
N THR A 427 18.25 -9.90 -16.33
CA THR A 427 18.73 -9.57 -17.69
C THR A 427 18.14 -10.48 -18.76
N GLN A 428 17.66 -11.67 -18.40
CA GLN A 428 16.94 -12.57 -19.31
C GLN A 428 15.43 -12.28 -19.41
N SER A 429 14.88 -11.48 -18.49
CA SER A 429 13.45 -11.17 -18.44
C SER A 429 12.95 -10.40 -19.68
N SER A 430 11.67 -10.58 -20.02
CA SER A 430 10.98 -9.79 -21.05
C SER A 430 11.00 -8.29 -20.72
N TYR A 431 10.88 -7.96 -19.44
CA TYR A 431 10.96 -6.58 -18.93
C TYR A 431 12.29 -5.90 -19.29
N PHE A 432 13.42 -6.51 -18.91
CA PHE A 432 14.74 -5.94 -19.20
C PHE A 432 14.95 -5.80 -20.71
N LYS A 433 14.63 -6.85 -21.47
CA LYS A 433 14.79 -6.87 -22.94
C LYS A 433 13.98 -5.77 -23.62
N SER A 434 12.75 -5.51 -23.17
CA SER A 434 11.87 -4.51 -23.80
C SER A 434 12.32 -3.09 -23.52
N ILE A 435 12.79 -2.82 -22.30
CA ILE A 435 13.39 -1.52 -21.97
C ILE A 435 14.70 -1.33 -22.75
N ASP A 436 15.62 -2.29 -22.65
CA ASP A 436 16.93 -2.19 -23.30
C ASP A 436 16.83 -2.13 -24.83
N ALA A 437 15.78 -2.71 -25.43
CA ALA A 437 15.48 -2.56 -26.85
C ALA A 437 15.13 -1.12 -27.25
N ILE A 438 14.37 -0.38 -26.43
CA ILE A 438 14.11 1.05 -26.67
C ILE A 438 15.42 1.84 -26.61
N LEU A 439 16.20 1.62 -25.55
CA LEU A 439 17.42 2.38 -25.28
C LEU A 439 18.48 2.22 -26.38
N SER A 440 18.42 1.12 -27.14
CA SER A 440 19.37 0.75 -28.19
C SER A 440 18.78 0.74 -29.60
N ASP A 441 17.53 1.20 -29.79
CA ASP A 441 16.86 1.15 -31.09
C ASP A 441 17.59 2.05 -32.12
N PRO A 442 18.08 1.49 -33.25
CA PRO A 442 18.85 2.27 -34.21
C PRO A 442 18.07 3.41 -34.87
N SER A 443 16.75 3.26 -35.03
CA SER A 443 15.90 4.30 -35.64
C SER A 443 15.70 5.45 -34.66
N LEU A 444 15.50 5.15 -33.38
CA LEU A 444 15.43 6.15 -32.33
C LEU A 444 16.76 6.90 -32.18
N LEU A 445 17.88 6.20 -32.11
CA LEU A 445 19.21 6.82 -32.00
C LEU A 445 19.49 7.81 -33.14
N ARG A 446 19.23 7.39 -34.40
CA ARG A 446 19.37 8.28 -35.57
C ARG A 446 18.43 9.49 -35.51
N PHE A 447 17.21 9.31 -35.01
CA PHE A 447 16.26 10.41 -34.83
C PHE A 447 16.76 11.42 -33.78
N LEU A 448 17.24 10.93 -32.65
CA LEU A 448 17.80 11.75 -31.57
C LEU A 448 19.01 12.54 -32.07
N GLU A 449 19.96 11.87 -32.74
CA GLU A 449 21.13 12.52 -33.34
C GLU A 449 20.76 13.60 -34.37
N ARG A 450 19.92 13.25 -35.35
CA ARG A 450 19.53 14.15 -36.45
C ARG A 450 18.78 15.39 -35.96
N THR A 451 18.00 15.24 -34.89
CA THR A 451 17.17 16.33 -34.38
C THR A 451 17.80 17.09 -33.22
N GLY A 452 18.96 16.64 -32.72
CA GLY A 452 19.62 17.19 -31.54
C GLY A 452 18.98 16.78 -30.22
N ARG A 453 17.97 15.89 -30.23
CA ARG A 453 17.24 15.44 -29.05
C ARG A 453 18.03 14.45 -28.21
N THR A 454 17.67 14.36 -26.93
CA THR A 454 18.17 13.36 -25.99
C THR A 454 16.99 12.65 -25.33
N LEU A 455 17.06 11.33 -25.22
CA LEU A 455 16.16 10.53 -24.39
C LEU A 455 16.72 10.43 -22.97
N HIS A 456 16.02 11.00 -22.01
CA HIS A 456 16.27 10.83 -20.60
C HIS A 456 15.49 9.61 -20.09
N VAL A 457 16.18 8.72 -19.38
CA VAL A 457 15.56 7.55 -18.76
C VAL A 457 15.67 7.71 -17.25
N LYS A 458 14.53 7.88 -16.57
CA LYS A 458 14.50 7.91 -15.11
C LYS A 458 13.96 6.58 -14.60
N LEU A 459 14.86 5.72 -14.15
CA LEU A 459 14.51 4.41 -13.63
C LEU A 459 13.83 4.54 -12.28
N HIS A 460 12.90 3.62 -12.00
CA HIS A 460 12.33 3.50 -10.66
C HIS A 460 13.43 3.15 -9.63
N PRO A 461 13.39 3.65 -8.37
CA PRO A 461 14.42 3.36 -7.36
C PRO A 461 14.72 1.86 -7.14
N ASN A 462 13.71 1.00 -7.29
CA ASN A 462 13.85 -0.47 -7.21
C ASN A 462 14.64 -1.09 -8.38
N VAL A 463 14.80 -0.36 -9.48
CA VAL A 463 15.53 -0.77 -10.69
C VAL A 463 16.89 -0.07 -10.78
N GLU A 464 17.06 1.08 -10.12
CA GLU A 464 18.26 1.93 -10.15
C GLU A 464 19.56 1.15 -9.86
N LYS A 465 19.52 0.20 -8.92
CA LYS A 465 20.68 -0.67 -8.58
C LYS A 465 21.17 -1.53 -9.75
N ARG A 466 20.34 -1.70 -10.78
CA ARG A 466 20.60 -2.49 -11.99
C ARG A 466 20.82 -1.62 -13.22
N ALA A 467 20.94 -0.29 -13.04
CA ALA A 467 21.12 0.66 -14.13
C ALA A 467 22.32 0.31 -15.04
N SER A 468 23.42 -0.19 -14.47
CA SER A 468 24.64 -0.55 -15.21
C SER A 468 24.45 -1.67 -16.24
N HIS A 469 23.34 -2.40 -16.22
CA HIS A 469 23.04 -3.44 -17.20
C HIS A 469 22.36 -2.90 -18.46
N PHE A 470 21.77 -1.69 -18.41
CA PHE A 470 21.11 -1.09 -19.55
C PHE A 470 22.10 -0.36 -20.47
N ARG A 471 21.82 -0.34 -21.78
CA ARG A 471 22.65 0.31 -22.79
C ARG A 471 22.32 1.79 -22.95
N PHE A 472 22.99 2.63 -22.16
CA PHE A 472 22.98 4.08 -22.34
C PHE A 472 23.96 4.53 -23.43
N SER A 473 23.74 5.72 -24.00
CA SER A 473 24.58 6.35 -25.02
C SER A 473 24.59 7.88 -24.86
N ASP A 474 25.36 8.60 -25.68
CA ASP A 474 25.41 10.08 -25.64
C ASP A 474 24.05 10.76 -25.83
N ARG A 475 23.11 10.08 -26.51
CA ARG A 475 21.74 10.56 -26.76
C ARG A 475 20.68 9.84 -25.94
N VAL A 476 21.02 8.78 -25.22
CA VAL A 476 20.10 8.04 -24.34
C VAL A 476 20.75 7.96 -22.96
N ILE A 477 20.37 8.89 -22.09
CA ILE A 477 21.07 9.10 -20.81
C ILE A 477 20.18 8.73 -19.63
N LYS A 478 20.80 8.22 -18.56
CA LYS A 478 20.13 8.08 -17.28
C LYS A 478 19.92 9.46 -16.67
N SER A 479 18.70 9.76 -16.23
CA SER A 479 18.37 11.05 -15.61
C SER A 479 18.50 11.00 -14.10
N ASP A 480 19.35 11.87 -13.56
CA ASP A 480 19.48 12.10 -12.12
C ASP A 480 18.58 13.26 -11.62
N LEU A 481 17.90 13.97 -12.54
CA LEU A 481 16.93 15.03 -12.22
C LEU A 481 15.79 14.50 -11.34
N SER A 482 15.19 15.34 -10.50
CA SER A 482 13.93 15.01 -9.82
C SER A 482 12.83 14.67 -10.83
N TYR A 483 11.78 13.95 -10.40
CA TYR A 483 10.63 13.67 -11.28
C TYR A 483 10.03 14.97 -11.82
N ARG A 484 9.91 15.98 -10.95
CA ARG A 484 9.39 17.30 -11.27
C ARG A 484 10.21 17.99 -12.37
N GLU A 485 11.52 18.09 -12.20
CA GLU A 485 12.42 18.73 -13.18
C GLU A 485 12.41 17.98 -14.52
N ALA A 486 12.48 16.64 -14.47
CA ALA A 486 12.44 15.81 -15.67
C ALA A 486 11.12 15.99 -16.43
N ILE A 487 9.98 16.01 -15.74
CA ILE A 487 8.66 16.19 -16.35
C ILE A 487 8.48 17.61 -16.90
N SER A 488 8.90 18.62 -16.14
CA SER A 488 8.74 20.04 -16.52
C SER A 488 9.55 20.41 -17.77
N SER A 489 10.67 19.72 -18.00
CA SER A 489 11.57 19.92 -19.14
C SER A 489 11.27 19.02 -20.35
N ALA A 490 10.41 18.02 -20.19
CA ALA A 490 10.14 17.03 -21.25
C ALA A 490 9.25 17.59 -22.37
N GLU A 491 9.62 17.29 -23.62
CA GLU A 491 8.79 17.51 -24.81
C GLU A 491 7.70 16.43 -24.94
N MET A 492 8.00 15.23 -24.45
CA MET A 492 7.11 14.07 -24.41
C MET A 492 7.54 13.18 -23.23
N VAL A 493 6.57 12.59 -22.54
CA VAL A 493 6.83 11.56 -21.51
C VAL A 493 6.17 10.25 -21.92
N PHE A 494 6.92 9.16 -21.95
CA PHE A 494 6.33 7.83 -22.12
C PHE A 494 6.69 6.91 -20.96
N THR A 495 5.83 5.94 -20.70
CA THR A 495 5.94 4.99 -19.60
C THR A 495 5.30 3.67 -20.03
N ASP A 496 5.24 2.68 -19.14
CA ASP A 496 4.42 1.48 -19.29
C ASP A 496 3.12 1.61 -18.46
N TYR A 497 3.22 1.57 -17.13
CA TYR A 497 2.07 1.58 -16.21
C TYR A 497 2.21 2.61 -15.08
N SER A 498 3.12 3.59 -15.22
CA SER A 498 3.40 4.54 -14.14
C SER A 498 2.34 5.63 -14.02
N SER A 499 1.92 5.93 -12.80
CA SER A 499 1.10 7.13 -12.53
C SER A 499 1.89 8.43 -12.56
N ALA A 500 3.24 8.38 -12.56
CA ALA A 500 4.08 9.57 -12.69
C ALA A 500 3.85 10.32 -14.02
N VAL A 501 3.34 9.63 -15.05
CA VAL A 501 2.99 10.23 -16.33
C VAL A 501 1.76 11.16 -16.25
N ILE A 502 0.95 11.03 -15.19
CA ILE A 502 -0.24 11.86 -14.99
C ILE A 502 0.17 13.31 -14.66
N ASP A 503 1.26 13.52 -13.91
CA ASP A 503 1.85 14.84 -13.67
C ASP A 503 2.24 15.52 -15.00
N ALA A 504 2.81 14.77 -15.96
CA ALA A 504 3.10 15.27 -17.31
C ALA A 504 1.82 15.63 -18.09
N ALA A 505 0.82 14.76 -18.03
CA ALA A 505 -0.47 15.03 -18.67
C ALA A 505 -1.15 16.27 -18.06
N PHE A 506 -1.03 16.51 -16.75
CA PHE A 506 -1.61 17.65 -16.04
C PHE A 506 -1.12 18.99 -16.60
N ILE A 507 0.20 19.12 -16.83
CA ILE A 507 0.79 20.33 -17.44
C ILE A 507 0.71 20.36 -18.97
N GLY A 508 0.00 19.41 -19.57
CA GLY A 508 -0.24 19.35 -21.00
C GLY A 508 0.93 18.84 -21.84
N THR A 509 1.92 18.20 -21.23
CA THR A 509 2.98 17.48 -21.97
C THR A 509 2.37 16.23 -22.62
N PRO A 510 2.63 15.97 -23.92
CA PRO A 510 2.19 14.75 -24.59
C PRO A 510 2.72 13.50 -23.89
N ILE A 511 1.86 12.48 -23.76
CA ILE A 511 2.22 11.22 -23.12
C ILE A 511 1.95 10.00 -23.99
N ALA A 512 2.63 8.88 -23.72
CA ALA A 512 2.31 7.58 -24.33
C ALA A 512 2.58 6.41 -23.36
N TYR A 513 1.92 5.28 -23.61
CA TYR A 513 2.10 4.04 -22.86
C TYR A 513 2.70 2.95 -23.75
N TYR A 514 3.70 2.22 -23.24
CA TYR A 514 4.28 1.04 -23.87
C TYR A 514 4.06 -0.18 -22.99
N GLN A 515 3.10 -1.01 -23.37
CA GLN A 515 2.55 -2.10 -22.54
C GLN A 515 2.73 -3.45 -23.23
N TRP A 516 3.97 -3.80 -23.58
CA TRP A 516 4.31 -5.05 -24.28
C TRP A 516 3.87 -6.32 -23.53
N ASP A 517 3.77 -6.24 -22.20
CA ASP A 517 3.41 -7.32 -21.29
C ASP A 517 1.98 -7.19 -20.75
N ALA A 518 1.08 -6.46 -21.42
CA ALA A 518 -0.28 -6.19 -20.95
C ALA A 518 -1.10 -7.44 -20.59
N VAL A 519 -0.80 -8.59 -21.19
CA VAL A 519 -1.47 -9.87 -20.91
C VAL A 519 -1.09 -10.42 -19.53
N ASP A 520 0.17 -10.26 -19.14
CA ASP A 520 0.72 -10.92 -17.95
C ASP A 520 1.06 -9.95 -16.82
N PHE A 521 1.10 -8.64 -17.08
CA PHE A 521 1.57 -7.62 -16.12
C PHE A 521 0.90 -7.75 -14.75
N PHE A 522 -0.43 -7.83 -14.72
CA PHE A 522 -1.21 -7.88 -13.49
C PHE A 522 -1.20 -9.25 -12.80
N ASN A 523 -0.83 -10.34 -13.50
CA ASN A 523 -0.75 -11.67 -12.90
C ASN A 523 0.28 -11.73 -11.76
N ASP A 524 1.36 -10.94 -11.90
CA ASP A 524 2.46 -10.88 -10.94
C ASP A 524 2.46 -9.59 -10.10
N GLN A 525 1.46 -8.71 -10.25
CA GLN A 525 1.31 -7.52 -9.41
C GLN A 525 0.44 -7.80 -8.19
N PRO A 526 0.67 -7.11 -7.06
CA PRO A 526 -0.18 -7.23 -5.87
C PRO A 526 -1.49 -6.43 -5.98
N TYR A 527 -1.87 -6.00 -7.19
CA TYR A 527 -3.03 -5.16 -7.49
C TYR A 527 -3.51 -5.43 -8.92
N GLU A 528 -4.77 -5.12 -9.18
CA GLU A 528 -5.39 -5.24 -10.51
C GLU A 528 -5.47 -3.89 -11.22
N GLY A 529 -5.64 -3.92 -12.54
CA GLY A 529 -5.87 -2.71 -13.33
C GLY A 529 -7.28 -2.18 -13.14
N ARG A 530 -7.42 -0.91 -12.71
CA ARG A 530 -8.73 -0.25 -12.59
C ARG A 530 -9.12 0.49 -13.88
N LEU A 531 -8.15 1.11 -14.54
CA LEU A 531 -8.38 1.90 -15.75
C LEU A 531 -8.01 1.09 -16.99
N ASP A 532 -8.89 1.10 -17.99
CA ASP A 532 -8.57 0.59 -19.32
C ASP A 532 -7.74 1.65 -20.05
N PHE A 533 -6.42 1.50 -20.09
CA PHE A 533 -5.53 2.49 -20.71
C PHE A 533 -5.88 2.80 -22.18
N LYS A 534 -6.44 1.85 -22.93
CA LYS A 534 -6.85 2.09 -24.33
C LYS A 534 -8.08 3.00 -24.39
N LYS A 535 -9.03 2.85 -23.47
CA LYS A 535 -10.28 3.64 -23.43
C LYS A 535 -10.21 4.91 -22.59
N ASP A 536 -9.43 4.90 -21.52
CA ASP A 536 -9.41 5.92 -20.48
C ASP A 536 -8.04 6.59 -20.31
N GLY A 537 -6.97 5.99 -20.85
CA GLY A 537 -5.63 6.55 -20.79
C GLY A 537 -5.51 7.90 -21.52
N LEU A 538 -4.59 8.74 -21.03
CA LEU A 538 -4.44 10.13 -21.48
C LEU A 538 -3.49 10.28 -22.68
N GLY A 539 -3.11 9.16 -23.31
CA GLY A 539 -2.25 9.08 -24.49
C GLY A 539 -2.37 7.71 -25.17
N PRO A 540 -1.74 7.53 -26.35
CA PRO A 540 -1.77 6.27 -27.08
C PRO A 540 -1.10 5.13 -26.31
N VAL A 541 -1.62 3.91 -26.52
CA VAL A 541 -1.09 2.68 -25.96
C VAL A 541 -0.49 1.84 -27.08
N PHE A 542 0.79 1.54 -26.95
CA PHE A 542 1.54 0.69 -27.87
C PHE A 542 1.85 -0.65 -27.20
N LEU A 543 1.54 -1.74 -27.89
CA LEU A 543 1.91 -3.10 -27.46
C LEU A 543 3.20 -3.55 -28.16
N GLU A 544 3.38 -3.14 -29.41
CA GLU A 544 4.55 -3.49 -30.22
C GLU A 544 5.62 -2.40 -30.14
N HIS A 545 6.87 -2.81 -29.96
CA HIS A 545 8.04 -1.92 -29.95
C HIS A 545 8.07 -1.01 -31.18
N SER A 546 7.84 -1.59 -32.37
CA SER A 546 7.93 -0.85 -33.62
C SER A 546 6.91 0.29 -33.74
N ASP A 547 5.72 0.15 -33.14
CA ASP A 547 4.68 1.19 -33.20
C ASP A 547 5.05 2.39 -32.32
N LEU A 548 5.58 2.14 -31.12
CA LEU A 548 6.10 3.19 -30.25
C LEU A 548 7.23 3.96 -30.93
N ILE A 549 8.22 3.24 -31.47
CA ILE A 549 9.36 3.87 -32.15
C ILE A 549 8.86 4.69 -33.34
N ASN A 550 7.96 4.14 -34.17
CA ASN A 550 7.35 4.87 -35.29
C ASN A 550 6.63 6.14 -34.85
N HIS A 551 5.88 6.10 -33.74
CA HIS A 551 5.21 7.27 -33.18
C HIS A 551 6.20 8.37 -32.78
N ILE A 552 7.33 7.99 -32.16
CA ILE A 552 8.37 8.93 -31.72
C ILE A 552 9.14 9.50 -32.92
N VAL A 553 9.70 8.66 -33.79
CA VAL A 553 10.62 9.13 -34.85
C VAL A 553 9.93 9.96 -35.93
N ASN A 554 8.63 9.78 -36.12
CA ASN A 554 7.81 10.58 -37.04
C ASN A 554 7.21 11.82 -36.38
N GLY A 555 7.45 12.04 -35.07
CA GLY A 555 6.96 13.22 -34.35
C GLY A 555 5.45 13.27 -34.19
N HIS A 556 4.76 12.12 -34.21
CA HIS A 556 3.29 12.07 -34.08
C HIS A 556 2.81 12.61 -32.72
N TYR A 557 3.62 12.51 -31.67
CA TYR A 557 3.33 13.09 -30.34
C TYR A 557 3.22 14.62 -30.33
N LEU A 558 3.71 15.31 -31.36
CA LEU A 558 3.61 16.76 -31.50
C LEU A 558 2.24 17.20 -32.04
N GLN A 559 1.46 16.27 -32.59
CA GLN A 559 0.15 16.54 -33.13
C GLN A 559 -0.88 16.54 -31.99
N LEU A 560 -1.72 17.57 -31.95
CA LEU A 560 -2.85 17.60 -31.04
C LEU A 560 -3.85 16.51 -31.43
N ASP A 561 -4.25 15.72 -30.45
CA ASP A 561 -5.27 14.69 -30.59
C ASP A 561 -6.45 15.04 -29.67
N ASP A 562 -7.58 15.40 -30.29
CA ASP A 562 -8.79 15.82 -29.59
C ASP A 562 -9.33 14.74 -28.65
N GLN A 563 -9.08 13.45 -28.95
CA GLN A 563 -9.47 12.34 -28.08
C GLN A 563 -8.75 12.44 -26.73
N TYR A 564 -7.44 12.62 -26.73
CA TYR A 564 -6.65 12.71 -25.50
C TYR A 564 -6.85 14.04 -24.77
N ALA A 565 -7.10 15.13 -25.50
CA ALA A 565 -7.50 16.40 -24.89
C ALA A 565 -8.83 16.27 -24.12
N HIS A 566 -9.83 15.60 -24.71
CA HIS A 566 -11.10 15.33 -24.04
C HIS A 566 -10.94 14.42 -22.82
N ARG A 567 -10.17 13.33 -22.95
CA ARG A 567 -9.89 12.42 -21.83
C ARG A 567 -9.17 13.12 -20.69
N ARG A 568 -8.20 13.98 -20.99
CA ARG A 568 -7.49 14.81 -19.99
C ARG A 568 -8.46 15.72 -19.24
N SER A 569 -9.32 16.44 -19.96
CA SER A 569 -10.33 17.31 -19.35
C SER A 569 -11.29 16.54 -18.45
N ARG A 570 -11.73 15.35 -18.88
CA ARG A 570 -12.58 14.45 -18.07
C ARG A 570 -11.84 13.94 -16.84
N PHE A 571 -10.58 13.55 -16.97
CA PHE A 571 -9.78 12.98 -15.89
C PHE A 571 -9.60 13.98 -14.75
N PHE A 572 -9.15 15.19 -15.04
CA PHE A 572 -8.89 16.26 -14.05
C PHE A 572 -10.14 17.10 -13.72
N LYS A 573 -11.34 16.69 -14.15
CA LYS A 573 -12.56 17.45 -13.88
C LYS A 573 -12.74 17.67 -12.37
N GLY A 574 -13.04 18.92 -11.99
CA GLY A 574 -13.24 19.33 -10.60
C GLY A 574 -11.97 19.80 -9.88
N VAL A 575 -10.79 19.63 -10.47
CA VAL A 575 -9.54 20.21 -9.96
C VAL A 575 -9.39 21.63 -10.51
N ASP A 576 -9.18 22.60 -9.63
CA ASP A 576 -8.73 23.96 -9.99
C ASP A 576 -7.20 24.03 -9.80
N PRO A 577 -6.41 24.06 -10.89
CA PRO A 577 -4.96 24.06 -10.81
C PRO A 577 -4.36 25.21 -9.99
N ALA A 578 -5.08 26.32 -9.82
CA ALA A 578 -4.60 27.49 -9.08
C ALA A 578 -4.99 27.48 -7.59
N ARG A 579 -5.81 26.50 -7.16
CA ARG A 579 -6.39 26.45 -5.81
C ARG A 579 -6.23 25.10 -5.12
N ILE A 580 -5.40 24.19 -5.63
CA ILE A 580 -5.20 22.85 -5.07
C ILE A 580 -4.82 22.94 -3.58
N ASN A 581 -3.75 23.66 -3.26
CA ASN A 581 -3.25 23.80 -1.91
C ASN A 581 -4.28 24.52 -1.02
N SER A 582 -4.86 25.63 -1.49
CA SER A 582 -5.88 26.37 -0.74
C SER A 582 -7.09 25.50 -0.38
N THR A 583 -7.55 24.66 -1.31
CA THR A 583 -8.70 23.76 -1.11
C THR A 583 -8.41 22.71 -0.05
N ILE A 584 -7.20 22.14 -0.06
CA ILE A 584 -6.77 21.17 0.95
C ILE A 584 -6.63 21.85 2.31
N VAL A 585 -6.09 23.07 2.36
CA VAL A 585 -5.95 23.83 3.62
C VAL A 585 -7.32 24.20 4.20
N GLU A 586 -8.25 24.67 3.38
CA GLU A 586 -9.64 24.94 3.81
C GLU A 586 -10.27 23.68 4.42
N ARG A 587 -10.10 22.52 3.78
CA ARG A 587 -10.62 21.25 4.31
C ARG A 587 -9.91 20.81 5.59
N MET A 588 -8.57 20.88 5.65
CA MET A 588 -7.83 20.39 6.82
C MET A 588 -8.13 21.23 8.06
N LEU A 589 -8.29 22.55 7.92
CA LEU A 589 -8.61 23.46 9.04
C LEU A 589 -10.08 23.34 9.48
N SER A 590 -10.95 22.78 8.64
CA SER A 590 -12.35 22.50 8.99
C SER A 590 -12.55 21.25 9.85
N LEU A 591 -11.51 20.42 10.03
CA LEU A 591 -11.56 19.22 10.88
C LEU A 591 -11.51 19.61 12.36
#